data_AF-A0A3B0UE58-F1
#
_entry.id   AF-A0A3B0UE58-F1
#
_cell.length_a   1.000
_cell.length_b   1.000
_cell.length_c   1.000
_cell.angle_alpha   90.00
_cell.angle_beta   90.00
_cell.angle_gamma   90.00
#
_symmetry.space_group_name_H-M   'P 1'
#
loop_
_entity.id
_entity.type
_entity.pdbx_description
1 polymer ?
#
loop_
_entity_poly.entity_id
_entity_poly.type
_entity_poly.pdbx_seq_one_letter_code
_entity_poly.pdbx_strand_id
1 'polypeptide(L)' 'MSHSKIKGRTRAQESSNAIERLYISMRHLFSRGFYKPMGISGDALRESLLLLRPEIYGSIAEEKVELSG' A
#
# COMPACT_ATOMS: atom_id res chain seq x y z
N MET A 1 6.96 16.97 35.83
CA MET A 1 7.68 16.23 34.77
C MET A 1 6.64 15.78 33.74
N SER A 2 6.38 16.57 32.70
CA SER A 2 5.39 16.19 31.69
C SER A 2 5.93 15.04 30.85
N HIS A 3 5.26 13.90 30.89
CA HIS A 3 5.50 12.82 29.94
C HIS A 3 4.99 13.29 28.59
N SER A 4 5.88 13.84 27.77
CA SER A 4 5.61 14.07 26.36
C SER A 4 5.33 12.70 25.74
N LYS A 5 4.05 12.34 25.58
CA LYS A 5 3.65 11.13 24.89
C LYS A 5 4.17 11.29 23.45
N ILE A 6 5.23 10.56 23.11
CA ILE A 6 5.66 10.39 21.72
C ILE A 6 4.46 9.76 21.00
N LYS A 7 3.66 10.59 20.34
CA LYS A 7 2.47 10.15 19.63
C LYS A 7 2.97 9.52 18.33
N GLY A 8 3.04 8.19 18.32
CA GLY A 8 3.35 7.43 17.11
C GLY A 8 2.42 7.83 15.96
N ARG A 9 2.84 7.55 14.71
CA ARG A 9 1.98 7.80 13.55
C ARG A 9 0.68 7.03 13.70
N THR A 10 -0.43 7.67 13.35
CA THR A 10 -1.72 6.98 13.36
C THR A 10 -1.80 6.06 12.13
N ARG A 11 -2.58 4.98 12.25
CA ARG A 11 -2.85 4.07 11.13
C ARG A 11 -3.31 4.83 9.87
N ALA A 12 -4.16 5.83 10.03
CA ALA A 12 -4.63 6.69 8.94
C ALA A 12 -3.49 7.48 8.28
N GLN A 13 -2.54 8.01 9.06
CA GLN A 13 -1.37 8.70 8.51
C GLN A 13 -0.46 7.75 7.73
N GLU A 14 -0.30 6.51 8.20
CA GLU A 14 0.47 5.48 7.51
C GLU A 14 -0.22 5.05 6.21
N SER A 15 -1.54 4.88 6.22
CA SER A 15 -2.34 4.57 5.03
C SER A 15 -2.26 5.69 3.99
N SER A 16 -2.45 6.97 4.38
CA SER A 16 -2.34 8.10 3.45
C SER A 16 -0.96 8.19 2.79
N ASN A 17 0.11 7.98 3.56
CA ASN A 17 1.48 7.96 3.03
C ASN A 17 1.70 6.80 2.06
N ALA A 18 1.17 5.61 2.38
CA ALA A 18 1.24 4.44 1.50
C ALA A 18 0.52 4.67 0.16
N ILE A 19 -0.67 5.29 0.18
CA ILE A 19 -1.42 5.66 -1.03
C ILE A 19 -0.64 6.66 -1.88
N GLU A 20 -0.09 7.70 -1.26
CA GLU A 20 0.69 8.72 -1.97
C GLU A 20 1.92 8.13 -2.65
N ARG A 21 2.68 7.28 -1.94
CA ARG A 21 3.84 6.57 -2.49
C ARG A 21 3.46 5.65 -3.65
N LEU A 22 2.34 4.94 -3.50
CA LEU A 22 1.81 4.05 -4.52
C LEU A 22 1.41 4.85 -5.78
N TYR A 23 0.67 5.95 -5.62
CA TYR A 23 0.28 6.82 -6.73
C TYR A 23 1.49 7.39 -7.48
N ILE A 24 2.47 7.94 -6.75
CA ILE A 24 3.70 8.48 -7.35
C ILE A 24 4.44 7.38 -8.12
N SER A 25 4.60 6.19 -7.52
CA SER A 25 5.29 5.07 -8.16
C SER A 25 4.58 4.61 -9.42
N MET A 26 3.25 4.45 -9.39
CA MET A 26 2.46 4.09 -10.56
C MET A 26 2.57 5.15 -11.67
N ARG A 27 2.52 6.43 -11.31
CA ARG A 27 2.70 7.54 -12.28
C ARG A 27 4.08 7.48 -12.94
N HIS A 28 5.14 7.21 -12.17
CA HIS A 28 6.50 7.09 -12.71
C HIS A 28 6.62 5.90 -13.67
N LEU A 29 6.04 4.76 -13.33
CA LEU A 29 6.04 3.59 -14.20
C LEU A 29 5.27 3.84 -15.48
N PHE A 30 4.11 4.48 -15.38
CA PHE A 30 3.30 4.86 -16.54
C PHE A 30 4.06 5.80 -17.47
N SER A 31 4.65 6.88 -16.94
CA SER A 31 5.43 7.84 -17.73
C SER A 31 6.68 7.25 -18.39
N ARG A 32 7.27 6.20 -17.79
CA ARG A 32 8.45 5.52 -18.35
C ARG A 32 8.11 4.52 -19.47
N GLY A 33 6.84 4.11 -19.58
CA GLY A 33 6.38 3.16 -20.62
C GLY A 33 6.86 1.71 -20.44
N PHE A 34 7.64 1.40 -19.41
CA PHE A 34 8.12 0.05 -19.11
C PHE A 34 8.08 -0.23 -17.60
N TYR A 35 7.60 -1.42 -17.23
CA TYR A 35 7.49 -1.89 -15.85
C TYR A 35 7.93 -3.36 -15.76
N LYS A 36 8.77 -3.67 -14.77
CA LYS A 36 9.18 -5.04 -14.44
C LYS A 36 8.57 -5.43 -13.09
N PRO A 37 7.55 -6.30 -13.06
CA PRO A 37 6.88 -6.71 -11.82
C PRO A 37 7.79 -7.32 -10.77
N MET A 38 8.80 -8.09 -11.19
CA MET A 38 9.77 -8.75 -10.31
C MET A 38 11.07 -7.92 -10.18
N GLY A 39 10.94 -6.61 -10.15
CA GLY A 39 12.05 -5.68 -9.94
C GLY A 39 11.73 -4.71 -8.82
N ILE A 40 12.70 -3.86 -8.48
CA ILE A 40 12.64 -2.93 -7.33
C ILE A 40 11.33 -2.13 -7.30
N SER A 41 10.84 -1.66 -8.45
CA SER A 41 9.59 -0.88 -8.52
C SER A 41 8.33 -1.73 -8.29
N GLY A 42 8.36 -3.01 -8.65
CA GLY A 42 7.26 -3.94 -8.37
C GLY A 42 7.24 -4.39 -6.91
N ASP A 43 8.41 -4.59 -6.31
CA ASP A 43 8.54 -4.88 -4.88
C ASP A 43 8.00 -3.73 -4.03
N ALA A 44 8.39 -2.48 -4.35
CA ALA A 44 7.91 -1.28 -3.65
C ALA A 44 6.38 -1.09 -3.76
N LEU A 45 5.81 -1.43 -4.92
CA LEU A 45 4.35 -1.43 -5.12
C LEU A 45 3.67 -2.48 -4.25
N ARG A 46 4.21 -3.69 -4.22
CA ARG A 46 3.68 -4.81 -3.43
C ARG A 46 3.73 -4.50 -1.94
N GLU A 47 4.82 -3.94 -1.44
CA GLU A 47 4.94 -3.51 -0.05
C GLU A 47 3.91 -2.44 0.32
N SER A 48 3.74 -1.44 -0.54
CA SER A 48 2.74 -0.38 -0.34
C SER A 48 1.32 -0.95 -0.29
N LEU A 49 1.00 -1.92 -1.16
CA LEU A 49 -0.29 -2.60 -1.16
C LEU A 49 -0.51 -3.47 0.08
N LEU A 50 0.53 -4.15 0.58
CA LEU A 50 0.46 -4.93 1.82
C LEU A 50 0.22 -4.04 3.04
N LEU A 51 0.86 -2.88 3.09
CA LEU A 51 0.66 -1.87 4.14
C LEU A 51 -0.78 -1.32 4.16
N LEU A 52 -1.47 -1.35 3.01
CA LEU A 52 -2.85 -0.90 2.88
C LEU A 52 -3.90 -1.95 3.26
N ARG A 53 -3.53 -3.19 3.60
CA ARG A 53 -4.51 -4.19 4.06
C ARG A 53 -5.01 -3.87 5.48
N PRO A 54 -6.32 -3.94 5.78
CA PRO A 54 -7.47 -4.23 4.90
C PRO A 54 -8.19 -2.98 4.35
N GLU A 55 -7.66 -1.77 4.57
CA GLU A 55 -8.37 -0.53 4.25
C GLU A 55 -7.97 -0.02 2.86
N ILE A 56 -8.74 -0.40 1.82
CA ILE A 56 -9.58 0.46 0.92
C ILE A 56 -10.39 -0.43 -0.07
N TYR A 57 -9.94 -1.66 -0.37
CA TYR A 57 -10.56 -2.58 -1.35
C TYR A 57 -11.02 -3.94 -0.77
N GLY A 58 -11.01 -4.09 0.56
CA GLY A 58 -11.31 -5.36 1.22
C GLY A 58 -10.08 -6.27 1.39
N SER A 59 -10.32 -7.52 1.74
CA SER A 59 -9.31 -8.52 2.11
C SER A 59 -8.60 -9.11 0.88
N ILE A 60 -7.48 -8.52 0.46
CA ILE A 60 -6.69 -9.01 -0.69
C ILE A 60 -6.07 -10.41 -0.47
N ALA A 61 -5.91 -10.87 0.76
CA ALA A 61 -5.39 -12.22 1.03
C ALA A 61 -6.28 -13.05 1.96
N GLU A 62 -7.59 -12.85 1.86
CA GLU A 62 -8.51 -13.93 2.20
C GLU A 62 -8.63 -14.89 1.01
N GLU A 63 -8.84 -16.16 1.31
CA GLU A 63 -9.15 -17.19 0.32
C GLU A 63 -10.39 -16.73 -0.46
N LYS A 64 -10.30 -16.62 -1.79
CA LYS A 64 -11.46 -16.31 -2.62
C LYS A 64 -12.51 -17.40 -2.40
N VAL A 65 -13.60 -17.07 -1.73
CA VAL A 65 -14.80 -17.91 -1.75
C VAL A 65 -15.38 -17.81 -3.16
N GLU A 66 -15.22 -18.87 -3.96
CA GLU A 66 -15.96 -19.00 -5.21
C GLU A 66 -17.44 -19.15 -4.86
N LEU A 67 -18.24 -18.13 -5.14
CA LEU A 67 -19.69 -18.24 -5.06
C LEU A 67 -20.13 -19.20 -6.16
N SER A 68 -20.54 -20.40 -5.76
CA SER A 68 -21.21 -21.33 -6.67
C SER A 68 -22.52 -20.67 -7.12
N GLY A 69 -22.59 -20.35 -8.41
CA GLY A 69 -23.80 -19.80 -9.05
C GLY A 69 -24.88 -20.84 -9.26
#